data_AF-A0A315ZVL2-F1
#
_entry.id   AF-A0A315ZVL2-F1
#
_cell.length_a   1.000
_cell.length_b   1.000
_cell.length_c   1.000
_cell.angle_alpha   90.00
_cell.angle_beta   90.00
_cell.angle_gamma   90.00
#
_symmetry.space_group_name_H-M   'P 1'
#
loop_
_entity.id
_entity.type
_entity.pdbx_description
1 polymer ?
#
loop_
_entity_poly.entity_id
_entity_poly.type
_entity_poly.pdbx_seq_one_letter_code
_entity_poly.pdbx_strand_id
1 'polypeptide(L)' 'MEQKVTTTGQLGRLVSARRHDSGLSQRALATTMGFSQRYLSEIESGALGLKAQRLLDLLDELGIDLVARPRT' A
#
# COMPACT_ATOMS: atom_id res chain seq x y z
N MET A 1 -12.45 -5.26 -7.26
CA MET A 1 -12.17 -4.99 -8.70
C MET A 1 -10.69 -5.19 -8.93
N GLU A 2 -10.29 -5.94 -9.95
CA GLU A 2 -8.87 -6.14 -10.26
C GLU A 2 -8.30 -4.91 -10.97
N GLN A 3 -7.15 -4.40 -10.52
CA GLN A 3 -6.48 -3.26 -11.14
C GLN A 3 -5.06 -3.64 -11.55
N LYS A 4 -4.71 -3.37 -12.81
CA LYS A 4 -3.33 -3.52 -13.28
C LYS A 4 -2.48 -2.38 -12.72
N VAL A 5 -1.50 -2.73 -11.89
CA VAL A 5 -0.51 -1.80 -11.34
C VAL A 5 0.80 -1.93 -12.13
N THR A 6 1.28 -0.83 -12.68
CA THR A 6 2.53 -0.74 -13.44
C THR A 6 3.48 0.34 -12.92
N THR A 7 3.05 1.17 -11.97
CA THR A 7 3.88 2.22 -11.35
C THR A 7 3.70 2.24 -9.84
N THR A 8 4.71 2.74 -9.11
CA THR A 8 4.64 2.91 -7.65
C THR A 8 3.53 3.87 -7.23
N GLY A 9 3.26 4.92 -8.02
CA GLY A 9 2.15 5.85 -7.74
C GLY A 9 0.76 5.21 -7.87
N GLN A 10 0.58 4.24 -8.78
CA GLN A 10 -0.67 3.46 -8.84
C GLN A 10 -0.83 2.59 -7.58
N LEU A 11 0.25 1.94 -7.15
CA LEU A 11 0.26 1.13 -5.93
C LEU A 11 -0.04 1.97 -4.69
N GLY A 12 0.61 3.13 -4.55
CA GLY A 12 0.39 4.05 -3.43
C GLY A 12 -1.05 4.55 -3.34
N ARG A 13 -1.67 4.87 -4.49
CA ARG A 13 -3.10 5.23 -4.53
C ARG A 13 -4.01 4.08 -4.12
N LEU A 14 -3.68 2.84 -4.51
CA LEU A 14 -4.45 1.65 -4.13
C LEU A 14 -4.39 1.43 -2.61
N VAL A 15 -3.19 1.52 -2.02
CA VAL A 15 -2.98 1.47 -0.57
C VAL A 15 -3.77 2.57 0.14
N SER A 16 -3.67 3.82 -0.35
CA SER A 16 -4.36 4.96 0.24
C SER A 16 -5.88 4.80 0.20
N ALA A 17 -6.43 4.41 -0.95
CA ALA A 17 -7.86 4.16 -1.12
C ALA A 17 -8.35 3.07 -0.17
N ARG A 18 -7.66 1.91 -0.12
CA ARG A 18 -8.05 0.81 0.75
C ARG A 18 -7.97 1.18 2.23
N ARG A 19 -6.95 1.96 2.64
CA ARG A 19 -6.84 2.49 4.00
C ARG A 19 -8.04 3.38 4.34
N HIS A 20 -8.45 4.25 3.42
CA HIS A 20 -9.61 5.12 3.60
C HIS A 20 -10.91 4.32 3.71
N ASP A 21 -11.09 3.29 2.88
CA ASP A 21 -12.25 2.39 2.94
C ASP A 21 -12.31 1.63 4.28
N SER A 22 -11.16 1.33 4.88
CA SER A 22 -11.05 0.76 6.24
C SER A 22 -11.26 1.78 7.37
N GLY A 23 -11.49 3.06 7.08
CA GLY A 23 -11.65 4.11 8.09
C GLY A 23 -10.38 4.44 8.88
N LEU A 24 -9.21 3.99 8.43
CA LEU A 24 -7.95 4.18 9.12
C LEU A 24 -7.30 5.52 8.75
N SER A 25 -6.78 6.24 9.74
CA SER A 25 -5.85 7.35 9.47
C SER A 25 -4.47 6.82 9.10
N GLN A 26 -3.67 7.64 8.41
CA GLN A 26 -2.27 7.28 8.15
C GLN A 26 -1.48 7.04 9.46
N ARG A 27 -1.75 7.80 10.53
CA ARG A 27 -1.09 7.58 11.82
C ARG A 27 -1.44 6.19 12.39
N ALA A 28 -2.71 5.81 12.36
CA ALA A 28 -3.16 4.53 12.90
C ALA A 28 -2.53 3.34 12.16
N LEU A 29 -2.54 3.35 10.83
CA LEU A 29 -1.90 2.30 10.05
C LEU A 29 -0.38 2.29 10.24
N ALA A 30 0.26 3.46 10.23
CA ALA A 30 1.70 3.55 10.44
C ALA A 30 2.12 3.00 11.81
N THR A 31 1.37 3.31 12.88
CA THR A 31 1.62 2.76 14.21
C THR A 31 1.53 1.23 14.22
N THR A 32 0.50 0.67 13.59
CA THR A 32 0.30 -0.79 13.49
C THR A 32 1.46 -1.46 12.76
N MET A 33 1.94 -0.84 11.68
CA MET A 33 3.04 -1.35 10.86
C MET A 33 4.45 -1.07 11.43
N GLY A 34 4.55 -0.31 12.52
CA GLY A 34 5.83 0.15 13.06
C GLY A 34 6.54 1.17 12.15
N PHE A 35 5.79 1.94 11.38
CA PHE A 35 6.26 3.01 10.51
C PHE A 35 6.06 4.39 11.15
N SER A 36 6.77 5.40 10.64
CA SER A 36 6.36 6.79 10.86
C SER A 36 5.21 7.16 9.94
N GLN A 37 4.34 8.10 10.35
CA GLN A 37 3.26 8.57 9.47
C GLN A 37 3.81 9.21 8.18
N ARG A 38 4.95 9.90 8.25
CA ARG A 38 5.62 10.44 7.06
C ARG A 38 6.01 9.32 6.09
N TYR A 39 6.58 8.23 6.59
CA TYR A 39 6.96 7.08 5.78
C TYR A 39 5.75 6.49 5.06
N LEU A 40 4.61 6.34 5.75
CA LEU A 40 3.37 5.91 5.12
C LEU A 40 2.86 6.91 4.07
N SER A 41 2.98 8.22 4.32
CA SER A 41 2.61 9.23 3.33
C SER A 41 3.48 9.18 2.07
N GLU A 42 4.78 8.88 2.19
CA GLU A 42 5.68 8.72 1.05
C GLU A 42 5.42 7.42 0.27
N ILE A 43 4.96 6.36 0.95
CA ILE A 43 4.45 5.14 0.31
C ILE A 43 3.18 5.44 -0.49
N GLU A 44 2.19 6.11 0.12
CA GLU A 44 0.90 6.40 -0.51
C GLU A 44 1.01 7.36 -1.71
N SER A 45 2.02 8.24 -1.72
CA SER A 45 2.32 9.08 -2.88
C SER A 45 3.11 8.35 -3.97
N GLY A 46 3.66 7.17 -3.67
CA GLY A 46 4.53 6.41 -4.56
C GLY A 46 5.94 7.00 -4.68
N ALA A 47 6.29 7.96 -3.83
CA ALA A 47 7.59 8.64 -3.81
C ALA A 47 8.73 7.80 -3.19
N LEU A 48 8.37 6.70 -2.52
CA LEU A 48 9.32 5.84 -1.83
C LEU A 48 9.35 4.42 -2.42
N GLY A 49 10.56 3.87 -2.57
CA GLY A 49 10.78 2.45 -2.81
C GLY A 49 10.64 1.64 -1.52
N LEU A 50 9.53 0.93 -1.36
CA LEU A 50 9.31 0.01 -0.25
C LEU A 50 9.98 -1.34 -0.54
N LYS A 51 10.63 -1.94 0.47
CA LYS A 51 11.15 -3.32 0.34
C LYS A 51 9.97 -4.27 0.09
N ALA A 52 10.16 -5.26 -0.79
CA ALA A 52 9.10 -6.19 -1.18
C ALA A 52 8.39 -6.85 0.01
N GLN A 53 9.13 -7.33 1.02
CA GLN A 53 8.52 -7.92 2.22
C GLN A 53 7.58 -6.93 2.94
N ARG A 54 8.05 -5.71 3.20
CA ARG A 54 7.25 -4.67 3.87
C ARG A 54 6.03 -4.25 3.05
N LEU A 55 6.14 -4.32 1.73
CA LEU A 55 5.00 -4.12 0.84
C LEU A 55 3.97 -5.24 1.02
N LEU A 56 4.39 -6.50 0.99
CA LEU A 56 3.48 -7.63 1.19
C LEU A 56 2.79 -7.56 2.55
N ASP A 57 3.53 -7.27 3.62
CA ASP A 57 2.97 -7.09 4.97
C ASP A 57 1.91 -5.97 4.99
N LEU A 58 2.17 -4.84 4.31
CA LEU A 58 1.25 -3.71 4.22
C LEU A 58 -0.02 -4.05 3.42
N LEU A 59 0.13 -4.81 2.33
CA LEU A 59 -1.00 -5.26 1.52
C LEU A 59 -1.88 -6.24 2.30
N ASP A 60 -1.28 -7.17 3.04
CA ASP A 60 -1.96 -8.12 3.91
C ASP A 60 -2.75 -7.42 5.03
N GLU A 61 -2.13 -6.47 5.74
CA GLU A 61 -2.79 -5.65 6.78
C GLU A 61 -4.02 -4.90 6.24
N LEU A 62 -3.96 -4.47 4.98
CA LEU A 62 -5.07 -3.78 4.31
C LEU A 62 -6.06 -4.74 3.62
N GLY A 63 -5.85 -6.05 3.70
CA GLY A 63 -6.67 -7.05 3.00
C GLY A 63 -6.66 -6.85 1.49
N ILE A 64 -5.48 -6.65 0.91
CA ILE A 64 -5.25 -6.54 -0.53
C ILE A 64 -4.47 -7.77 -0.99
N ASP A 65 -5.09 -8.56 -1.87
CA ASP A 65 -4.41 -9.68 -2.52
C ASP A 65 -3.50 -9.20 -3.65
N LEU A 66 -2.21 -9.56 -3.60
CA LEU A 66 -1.28 -9.38 -4.70
C LEU A 66 -1.24 -10.64 -5.57
N VAL A 67 -1.74 -10.54 -6.79
CA VAL A 67 -1.78 -11.66 -7.75
C VAL A 67 -0.74 -11.44 -8.86
N ALA A 68 0.08 -12.46 -9.10
CA ALA A 68 0.97 -12.51 -10.26
C ALA A 68 0.28 -13.26 -11.41
N ARG A 69 0.30 -12.68 -12.62
CA ARG A 69 -0.26 -13.30 -13.83
C ARG A 69 0.66 -13.08 -15.04
N PRO A 70 0.72 -14.03 -16.00
CA PRO A 70 1.42 -13.80 -17.26
C PRO A 70 0.89 -12.55 -17.98
N ARG A 71 1.78 -11.87 -18.73
CA ARG A 71 1.38 -10.79 -19.62
C ARG A 71 0.79 -11.38 -20.90
N THR A 72 -0.50 -11.22 -21.08
CA THR A 72 -1.23 -11.42 -22.35
C THR A 72 -1.30 -10.11 -23.13
#